data_AF-A0A2U2MYC8-F1
#
_entry.id   AF-A0A2U2MYC8-F1
#
_cell.length_a   1.000
_cell.length_b   1.000
_cell.length_c   1.000
_cell.angle_alpha   90.00
_cell.angle_beta   90.00
_cell.angle_gamma   90.00
#
_symmetry.space_group_name_H-M   'P 1'
#
loop_
_entity.id
_entity.type
_entity.pdbx_description
1 polymer ?
#
loop_
_entity_poly.entity_id
_entity_poly.type
_entity_poly.pdbx_seq_one_letter_code
_entity_poly.pdbx_strand_id
1 'polypeptide(L)' 'MENPFITGHFNGHPVGHTDAQSRIEAARRFDRAQCLAALEVPGLQKTVRNAVERRLRKLEAALAHQEQRR' A
#
# COMPACT_ATOMS: atom_id res chain seq x y z
N MET A 1 0.50 -11.01 -7.13
CA MET A 1 0.06 -10.53 -5.80
C MET A 1 -1.33 -9.92 -5.93
N GLU A 2 -2.18 -10.06 -4.91
CA GLU A 2 -3.53 -9.49 -4.88
C GLU A 2 -3.46 -7.96 -4.75
N ASN A 3 -4.35 -7.24 -5.41
CA ASN A 3 -4.37 -5.77 -5.37
C ASN A 3 -4.80 -5.30 -3.96
N PRO A 4 -3.93 -4.65 -3.17
CA PRO A 4 -4.19 -4.32 -1.77
C PRO A 4 -5.19 -3.17 -1.59
N PHE A 5 -5.64 -2.54 -2.68
CA PHE A 5 -6.72 -1.56 -2.65
C PHE A 5 -8.11 -2.21 -2.75
N ILE A 6 -8.19 -3.52 -3.00
CA ILE A 6 -9.42 -4.30 -2.94
C ILE A 6 -9.69 -4.67 -1.48
N THR A 7 -10.86 -4.28 -0.98
CA THR A 7 -11.26 -4.48 0.42
C THR A 7 -12.25 -5.62 0.58
N GLY A 8 -12.77 -6.18 -0.52
CA GLY A 8 -13.66 -7.33 -0.50
C GLY A 8 -14.25 -7.62 -1.87
N HIS A 9 -15.28 -8.45 -1.89
CA HIS A 9 -16.06 -8.76 -3.08
C HIS A 9 -17.56 -8.53 -2.79
N PHE A 10 -18.26 -7.84 -3.70
CA PHE A 10 -19.70 -7.67 -3.66
C PHE A 10 -20.31 -8.35 -4.89
N ASN A 11 -21.19 -9.35 -4.68
CA ASN A 11 -21.75 -10.18 -5.76
C ASN A 11 -20.69 -10.76 -6.71
N GLY A 12 -19.54 -11.18 -6.18
CA GLY A 12 -18.43 -11.72 -6.97
C GLY A 12 -17.56 -10.68 -7.68
N HIS A 13 -17.89 -9.39 -7.57
CA HIS A 13 -17.08 -8.30 -8.12
C HIS A 13 -16.15 -7.72 -7.05
N PRO A 14 -14.86 -7.51 -7.34
CA PRO A 14 -13.93 -6.90 -6.40
C PRO A 14 -14.35 -5.45 -6.13
N VAL A 15 -14.47 -5.10 -4.85
CA VAL A 15 -14.76 -3.75 -4.37
C VAL A 15 -13.60 -3.22 -3.56
N GLY A 16 -13.37 -1.90 -3.61
CA GLY A 16 -12.19 -1.32 -3.00
C GLY A 16 -12.14 0.20 -3.08
N HIS A 17 -10.98 0.74 -2.72
CA HIS A 17 -10.72 2.18 -2.78
C HIS A 17 -10.63 2.66 -4.23
N THR A 18 -11.61 3.47 -4.65
CA THR A 18 -11.73 3.95 -6.04
C THR A 18 -11.06 5.29 -6.28
N ASP A 19 -11.04 6.18 -5.28
CA ASP A 19 -10.46 7.51 -5.39
C ASP A 19 -9.02 7.61 -4.83
N ALA A 20 -8.32 8.67 -5.21
CA ALA A 20 -6.93 8.91 -4.82
C ALA A 20 -6.77 9.03 -3.30
N GLN A 21 -7.69 9.73 -2.65
CA GLN A 21 -7.59 10.06 -1.23
C GLN A 21 -7.78 8.82 -0.38
N SER A 22 -8.80 8.00 -0.68
CA SER A 22 -9.03 6.75 0.03
C SER A 22 -7.88 5.75 -0.15
N ARG A 23 -7.27 5.69 -1.35
CA ARG A 23 -6.05 4.89 -1.58
C ARG A 23 -4.85 5.40 -0.80
N ILE A 24 -4.67 6.71 -0.68
CA ILE A 24 -3.60 7.31 0.14
C ILE A 24 -3.80 6.96 1.62
N GLU A 25 -5.03 7.06 2.13
CA GLU A 25 -5.35 6.70 3.52
C GLU A 25 -5.14 5.20 3.77
N ALA A 26 -5.53 4.34 2.83
CA ALA A 26 -5.28 2.90 2.90
C ALA A 26 -3.76 2.60 2.94
N ALA A 27 -2.99 3.25 2.07
CA ALA A 27 -1.53 3.07 1.99
C ALA A 27 -0.81 3.39 3.31
N ARG A 28 -1.38 4.25 4.18
CA ARG A 28 -0.78 4.52 5.51
C ARG A 28 -0.80 3.30 6.44
N ARG A 29 -1.73 2.38 6.22
CA ARG A 29 -1.91 1.16 7.03
C ARG A 29 -1.23 -0.06 6.44
N PHE A 30 -0.70 0.03 5.22
CA PHE A 30 -0.04 -1.08 4.56
C PHE A 30 1.20 -1.55 5.32
N ASP A 31 1.40 -2.87 5.29
CA ASP A 31 2.68 -3.50 5.58
C ASP A 31 3.62 -3.50 4.36
N ARG A 32 4.81 -4.09 4.50
CA ARG A 32 5.82 -4.10 3.44
C ARG A 32 5.34 -4.85 2.20
N ALA A 33 4.70 -6.01 2.37
CA ALA A 33 4.23 -6.83 1.25
C ALA A 33 3.10 -6.13 0.48
N GLN A 34 2.18 -5.50 1.21
CA GLN A 34 1.11 -4.69 0.63
C GLN A 34 1.65 -3.46 -0.09
N CYS A 35 2.68 -2.80 0.43
CA CYS A 35 3.34 -1.70 -0.30
C CYS A 35 3.95 -2.18 -1.63
N LEU A 36 4.64 -3.32 -1.65
CA LEU A 36 5.21 -3.87 -2.87
C LEU A 36 4.13 -4.25 -3.88
N ALA A 37 3.10 -4.97 -3.45
CA ALA A 37 1.94 -5.32 -4.29
C ALA A 37 1.23 -4.08 -4.86
N ALA A 38 1.10 -3.01 -4.06
CA ALA A 38 0.49 -1.76 -4.51
C ALA A 38 1.28 -1.09 -5.64
N LEU A 39 2.63 -1.15 -5.62
CA LEU A 39 3.47 -0.55 -6.64
C LEU A 39 3.42 -1.28 -7.99
N GLU A 40 3.03 -2.56 -7.97
CA GLU A 40 2.80 -3.39 -9.16
C GLU A 40 1.44 -3.12 -9.82
N VAL A 41 0.53 -2.41 -9.16
CA VAL A 41 -0.80 -2.10 -9.72
C VAL A 41 -0.67 -1.21 -10.98
N PRO A 42 -1.13 -1.68 -12.16
CA PRO A 42 -1.09 -0.88 -13.38
C PRO A 42 -1.91 0.41 -13.25
N GLY A 43 -1.43 1.50 -13.86
CA GLY A 43 -2.16 2.77 -13.85
C GLY A 43 -2.27 3.44 -12.48
N LEU A 44 -1.42 3.05 -11.50
CA LEU A 44 -1.41 3.70 -10.19
C LEU A 44 -1.10 5.19 -10.34
N GLN A 45 -2.02 6.01 -9.80
CA GLN A 45 -1.88 7.47 -9.82
C GLN A 45 -0.59 7.91 -9.11
N LYS A 46 0.09 8.92 -9.65
CA LYS A 46 1.39 9.40 -9.13
C LYS A 46 1.34 9.77 -7.65
N THR A 47 0.26 10.41 -7.21
CA THR A 47 0.05 10.80 -5.80
C THR A 47 -0.06 9.60 -4.88
N VAL A 48 -0.78 8.55 -5.30
CA VAL A 48 -0.90 7.28 -4.56
C VAL A 48 0.43 6.53 -4.54
N ARG A 49 1.13 6.44 -5.68
CA ARG A 49 2.48 5.85 -5.78
C ARG A 49 3.42 6.49 -4.77
N ASN A 50 3.50 7.81 -4.73
CA ASN A 50 4.36 8.55 -3.80
C ASN A 50 4.02 8.25 -2.33
N ALA A 51 2.73 8.09 -2.00
CA ALA A 51 2.31 7.73 -0.65
C ALA A 51 2.74 6.30 -0.26
N VAL A 52 2.61 5.35 -1.18
CA VAL A 52 3.04 3.96 -0.99
C VAL A 52 4.56 3.88 -0.82
N GLU A 53 5.34 4.52 -1.68
CA GLU A 53 6.82 4.57 -1.57
C GLU A 53 7.28 5.24 -0.27
N ARG A 54 6.59 6.30 0.17
CA ARG A 54 6.87 6.95 1.46
C ARG A 54 6.59 5.99 2.62
N ARG A 55 5.51 5.21 2.56
CA ARG A 55 5.20 4.22 3.59
C ARG A 55 6.26 3.11 3.62
N LEU A 56 6.64 2.58 2.47
CA LEU A 56 7.65 1.54 2.34
C LEU A 56 8.98 1.97 2.98
N ARG A 57 9.47 3.16 2.62
CA ARG A 57 10.71 3.73 3.22
C ARG A 57 10.63 3.85 4.75
N LYS A 58 9.47 4.24 5.30
CA LYS A 58 9.28 4.32 6.75
C LYS A 58 9.34 2.94 7.41
N LEU A 59 8.77 1.92 6.79
CA LEU A 59 8.82 0.55 7.30
C LEU A 59 10.23 -0.01 7.27
N GLU A 60 10.97 0.23 6.19
CA GLU A 60 12.37 -0.19 6.04
C GLU A 60 13.28 0.50 7.06
N ALA A 61 13.11 1.81 7.25
CA ALA A 61 13.83 2.55 8.29
C ALA A 61 13.51 2.02 9.70
N ALA A 62 12.24 1.71 9.97
CA ALA A 62 11.84 1.15 11.26
C ALA A 62 12.45 -0.24 11.50
N LEU A 63 12.52 -1.08 10.46
CA LEU A 63 13.16 -2.39 10.52
C LEU A 63 14.66 -2.25 10.81
N ALA A 64 15.37 -1.39 10.07
CA ALA A 64 16.80 -1.14 10.27
C ALA A 64 17.11 -0.63 11.69
N HIS A 65 16.26 0.25 12.23
CA HIS A 65 16.37 0.72 13.61
C HIS A 65 16.12 -0.39 14.64
N GLN A 66 15.26 -1.37 14.35
CA GLN A 66 15.03 -2.51 15.24
C GLN A 66 16.21 -3.48 15.24
N GLU A 67 16.83 -3.71 14.08
CA GLU A 67 18.01 -4.58 13.93
C GLU A 67 19.23 -4.04 14.67
N GLN A 68 19.43 -2.71 14.68
CA GLN A 68 20.53 -2.06 15.40
C GLN A 68 20.39 -2.07 16.93
N ARG A 69 19.21 -2.39 17.45
CA ARG A 69 18.91 -2.42 18.90
C ARG A 69 18.93 -3.84 19.48
N ARG A 70 19.15 -4.86 18.64
CA ARG A 70 19.32 -6.26 19.03
C ARG A 70 20.80 -6.60 19.12
#